data_AF-A0A2V6NL45-F1
#
_entry.id   AF-A0A2V6NL45-F1
#
_cell.length_a   1.000
_cell.length_b   1.000
_cell.length_c   1.000
_cell.angle_alpha   90.00
_cell.angle_beta   90.00
_cell.angle_gamma   90.00
#
_symmetry.space_group_name_H-M   'P 1'
#
loop_
_entity.id
_entity.type
_entity.pdbx_description
1 polymer ?
#
loop_
_entity_poly.entity_id
_entity_poly.type
_entity_poly.pdbx_seq_one_letter_code
_entity_poly.pdbx_strand_id
1 'polypeptide(L)' 'KICEYLNVDSLGYLDIEGMIKATGRPANSFCLACFNGNYPLPVDPALDKFIMEKREQRARALAEERDGQPTLFAELK' A
#
# COMPACT_ATOMS: atom_id res chain seq x y z
N LYS A 1 22.13 10.24 -8.70
CA LYS A 1 21.84 9.16 -7.71
C LYS A 1 21.33 9.79 -6.41
N ILE A 2 20.59 9.07 -5.53
CA ILE A 2 19.96 9.67 -4.33
C ILE A 2 20.98 10.36 -3.39
N CYS A 3 22.16 9.76 -3.20
CA CYS A 3 23.26 10.35 -2.42
C CYS A 3 23.67 11.74 -2.91
N GLU A 4 23.84 11.90 -4.23
CA GLU A 4 24.19 13.17 -4.88
C GLU A 4 23.04 14.19 -4.80
N TYR A 5 21.80 13.72 -4.97
CA TYR A 5 20.60 14.56 -4.85
C TYR A 5 20.48 15.18 -3.45
N LEU A 6 20.81 14.40 -2.41
CA LEU A 6 20.81 14.83 -1.02
C LEU A 6 22.10 15.56 -0.60
N ASN A 7 23.14 15.57 -1.45
CA ASN A 7 24.46 16.13 -1.16
C ASN A 7 25.10 15.59 0.13
N VAL A 8 25.11 14.26 0.28
CA VAL A 8 25.71 13.54 1.43
C VAL A 8 26.88 12.65 0.99
N ASP A 9 27.83 12.40 1.88
CA ASP A 9 29.03 11.57 1.58
C ASP A 9 28.69 10.08 1.40
N SER A 10 27.67 9.60 2.13
CA SER A 10 27.22 8.21 2.05
C SER A 10 25.73 8.08 2.37
N LEU A 11 25.12 7.00 1.88
CA LEU A 11 23.72 6.64 2.12
C LEU A 11 23.63 5.14 2.37
N GLY A 12 23.02 4.75 3.49
CA GLY A 12 22.72 3.36 3.81
C GLY A 12 21.21 3.11 3.79
N TYR A 13 20.79 1.95 3.25
CA TYR A 13 19.42 1.48 3.33
C TYR A 13 19.30 0.38 4.38
N LEU A 14 18.16 0.34 5.06
CA LEU A 14 17.84 -0.76 5.94
C LEU A 14 17.43 -1.98 5.11
N ASP A 15 18.01 -3.13 5.43
CA ASP A 15 17.63 -4.40 4.82
C ASP A 15 16.26 -4.88 5.33
N ILE A 16 15.46 -5.50 4.45
CA ILE A 16 14.11 -5.96 4.77
C ILE A 16 14.15 -7.06 5.85
N GLU A 17 15.10 -8.01 5.77
CA GLU A 17 15.22 -9.07 6.77
C GLU A 17 15.66 -8.51 8.11
N GLY A 18 16.62 -7.58 8.10
CA GLY A 18 17.06 -6.84 9.28
C GLY A 18 15.92 -6.08 9.97
N MET A 19 15.09 -5.39 9.17
CA MET A 19 13.90 -4.69 9.65
C MET A 19 12.90 -5.65 10.30
N ILE A 20 12.59 -6.79 9.68
CA ILE A 20 11.67 -7.79 10.24
C ILE A 20 12.23 -8.34 11.57
N LYS A 21 13.51 -8.71 11.59
CA LYS A 21 14.18 -9.26 12.79
C LYS A 21 14.08 -8.30 13.97
N ALA A 22 14.22 -6.99 13.74
CA ALA A 22 14.13 -5.97 14.79
C ALA A 22 12.73 -5.91 15.45
N THR A 23 11.67 -6.36 14.77
CA THR A 23 10.32 -6.36 15.33
C THR A 23 10.05 -7.51 16.33
N GLY A 24 10.89 -8.54 16.35
CA GLY A 24 10.66 -9.75 17.15
C GLY A 24 9.43 -10.58 16.73
N ARG A 25 8.83 -10.29 15.57
CA ARG A 25 7.65 -10.97 15.03
C ARG A 25 7.99 -11.74 13.75
N PRO A 26 7.23 -12.79 13.39
CA PRO A 26 7.49 -13.55 12.17
C PRO A 26 7.17 -12.71 10.92
N ALA A 27 7.92 -12.96 9.84
CA ALA A 27 7.82 -12.20 8.58
C ALA A 27 6.40 -12.18 7.98
N ASN A 28 5.65 -13.28 8.13
CA ASN A 28 4.28 -13.42 7.65
C ASN A 28 3.24 -12.56 8.40
N SER A 29 3.65 -11.85 9.47
CA SER A 29 2.80 -10.88 10.17
C SER A 29 2.75 -9.51 9.49
N PHE A 30 3.53 -9.31 8.42
CA PHE A 30 3.69 -8.00 7.77
C PHE A 30 3.43 -8.09 6.27
N CYS A 31 2.78 -7.05 5.74
CA CYS A 31 2.82 -6.78 4.30
C CYS A 31 4.11 -6.02 3.98
N LEU A 32 4.92 -6.55 3.06
CA LEU A 32 6.23 -5.99 2.68
C LEU A 32 6.21 -5.33 1.28
N ALA A 33 5.03 -5.19 0.68
CA ALA A 33 4.86 -4.79 -0.71
C ALA A 33 5.45 -3.40 -1.03
N CYS A 34 5.48 -2.49 -0.07
CA CYS A 34 6.11 -1.17 -0.24
C CYS A 34 7.64 -1.26 -0.45
N PHE A 35 8.27 -2.35 -0.04
CA PHE A 35 9.71 -2.57 -0.15
C PHE A 35 10.08 -3.54 -1.27
N ASN A 36 9.29 -4.60 -1.48
CA ASN A 36 9.60 -5.67 -2.45
C ASN A 36 8.61 -5.78 -3.63
N GLY A 37 7.52 -5.00 -3.64
CA GLY A 37 6.49 -5.05 -4.68
C GLY A 37 5.54 -6.24 -4.61
N ASN A 38 5.73 -7.19 -3.68
CA ASN A 38 4.91 -8.40 -3.57
C ASN A 38 3.68 -8.12 -2.71
N TYR A 39 2.59 -7.69 -3.36
CA TYR A 39 1.31 -7.49 -2.69
C TYR A 39 0.64 -8.83 -2.38
N PRO A 40 0.15 -9.05 -1.14
CA PRO A 40 -0.58 -10.27 -0.79
C PRO A 40 -1.99 -10.32 -1.40
N LEU A 41 -2.46 -9.20 -1.95
CA LEU A 41 -3.75 -9.06 -2.60
C LEU A 41 -3.55 -8.68 -4.07
N PRO A 42 -4.36 -9.23 -4.99
CA PRO A 42 -4.32 -8.86 -6.40
C PRO A 42 -4.76 -7.41 -6.59
N VAL A 43 -4.13 -6.73 -7.54
CA VAL A 43 -4.54 -5.39 -8.00
C VAL A 43 -5.47 -5.55 -9.19
N ASP A 44 -6.59 -4.82 -9.19
CA ASP A 44 -7.49 -4.76 -10.34
C ASP A 44 -6.81 -4.01 -11.50
N PRO A 45 -6.60 -4.65 -12.66
CA PRO A 45 -5.93 -4.03 -13.81
C PRO A 45 -6.70 -2.86 -14.42
N ALA A 46 -8.00 -2.72 -14.13
CA ALA A 46 -8.79 -1.55 -14.55
C ALA A 46 -8.49 -0.30 -13.70
N LEU A 47 -7.84 -0.46 -12.54
CA LEU A 47 -7.51 0.65 -11.64
C LEU A 47 -6.09 1.16 -11.90
N ASP A 48 -5.97 2.46 -12.09
CA ASP A 48 -4.68 3.13 -12.15
C ASP A 48 -4.22 3.62 -10.77
N LYS A 49 -2.95 4.01 -10.70
CA LYS A 49 -2.34 4.52 -9.46
C LYS A 49 -3.02 5.77 -8.89
N PHE A 50 -3.80 6.50 -9.69
CA PHE A 50 -4.43 7.77 -9.32
C PHE A 50 -5.87 7.61 -8.82
N ILE A 51 -6.33 6.37 -8.62
CA ILE A 51 -7.71 6.06 -8.21
C ILE A 51 -8.11 6.70 -6.86
N MET A 52 -7.14 6.99 -6.00
CA MET A 52 -7.39 7.62 -4.69
C MET A 52 -7.33 9.16 -4.75
N GLU A 53 -6.61 9.72 -5.73
CA GLU A 53 -6.47 11.15 -5.99
C GLU A 53 -7.67 11.71 -6.73
N LYS A 54 -8.33 10.89 -7.57
CA LYS A 54 -9.59 11.22 -8.29
C LYS A 54 -10.83 11.25 -7.38
N ARG A 55 -10.65 11.53 -6.09
CA ARG A 55 -11.70 11.52 -5.04
C ARG A 55 -12.92 12.39 -5.38
N GLU A 56 -12.73 13.48 -6.11
CA GLU A 56 -13.84 14.35 -6.54
C GLU A 56 -14.79 13.66 -7.54
N GLN A 57 -14.25 12.85 -8.45
CA GLN A 57 -15.05 12.05 -9.39
C GLN A 57 -15.68 10.83 -8.70
N ARG A 58 -14.98 10.26 -7.70
CA ARG A 58 -15.44 9.11 -6.92
C ARG A 58 -16.60 9.45 -5.98
N ALA A 59 -16.62 10.64 -5.37
CA ALA A 59 -17.77 11.09 -4.58
C ALA A 59 -19.05 11.17 -5.42
N ARG A 60 -18.95 11.56 -6.70
CA ARG A 60 -20.08 11.52 -7.64
C ARG A 60 -20.49 10.09 -8.02
N ALA A 61 -19.54 9.23 -8.38
CA ALA A 61 -19.84 7.84 -8.74
C ALA A 61 -20.38 7.01 -7.57
N LEU A 62 -19.85 7.19 -6.36
CA LEU A 62 -20.33 6.54 -5.14
C LEU A 62 -21.68 7.10 -4.64
N ALA A 63 -22.05 8.32 -5.03
CA ALA A 63 -23.38 8.86 -4.76
C ALA A 63 -24.45 8.22 -5.67
N GLU A 64 -24.07 7.74 -6.85
CA GLU A 64 -24.95 7.05 -7.80
C GLU A 64 -25.10 5.55 -7.45
N GLU A 65 -24.08 4.90 -6.88
CA GLU A 65 -24.12 3.48 -6.46
C GLU A 65 -24.62 3.24 -5.02
N ARG A 66 -25.75 3.85 -4.63
CA ARG A 66 -26.36 3.62 -3.29
C ARG A 66 -27.15 2.31 -3.15
N ASP A 67 -27.28 1.52 -4.22
CA ASP A 67 -28.17 0.35 -4.24
C ASP A 67 -27.46 -1.02 -4.22
N GLY A 68 -26.14 -1.08 -3.99
CA GLY A 68 -25.43 -2.36 -4.10
C GLY A 68 -24.05 -2.50 -3.45
N GLN A 69 -23.62 -1.61 -2.55
CA GLN A 69 -22.33 -1.80 -1.89
C GLN A 69 -22.36 -3.03 -0.96
N PRO A 70 -21.51 -4.06 -1.19
CA PRO A 70 -21.34 -5.12 -0.22
C PRO A 70 -20.69 -4.53 1.03
N THR A 71 -21.25 -4.83 2.20
CA THR A 71 -20.71 -4.40 3.49
C THR A 71 -19.35 -5.06 3.70
N LEU A 72 -18.27 -4.32 3.42
CA LEU A 72 -16.95 -4.67 3.94
C LEU A 72 -17.11 -4.72 5.46
N PHE A 73 -16.81 -5.88 6.07
CA PHE A 73 -16.98 -6.16 7.50
C PHE A 73 -18.38 -6.58 7.99
N ALA A 74 -19.23 -7.15 7.13
CA ALA A 74 -20.53 -7.72 7.56
C ALA A 74 -20.43 -8.72 8.73
N GLU A 75 -19.29 -9.41 8.86
CA GLU A 75 -19.11 -10.54 9.78
C GLU A 75 -18.05 -10.31 10.87
N LEU A 76 -17.52 -9.09 11.03
CA LEU A 76 -16.62 -8.76 12.13
C LEU A 76 -17.39 -8.15 13.31
N LYS A 77 -18.16 -9.03 13.96
CA LYS A 77 -18.87 -8.94 15.27
C LYS A 77 -19.63 -7.66 15.60
#